data_AF-A0A7V3FTW0-F1
#
_entry.id   AF-A0A7V3FTW0-F1
#
_cell.length_a   1.000
_cell.length_b   1.000
_cell.length_c   1.000
_cell.angle_alpha   90.00
_cell.angle_beta   90.00
_cell.angle_gamma   90.00
#
_symmetry.space_group_name_H-M   'P 1'
#
loop_
_entity.id
_entity.type
_entity.pdbx_description
1 polymer ?
#
loop_
_entity_poly.entity_id
_entity_poly.type
_entity_poly.pdbx_seq_one_letter_code
_entity_poly.pdbx_strand_id
1 'polypeptide(L)'
;MTNSKSLIFSILILFSSIALHCQTLSKETVLISTPFGDLKLKLYEETPLHKANFLKLVKSGFYDSLLFHRVINSFMIQGGDPDSKYANDTVLLGNGDIGYWVPAEFNPAIFHKKGVIA
;
A
#
# COMPACT_ATOMS: atom_id res chain seq x y z
N MET A 1 -8.08 -42.45 -34.03
CA MET A 1 -8.01 -43.01 -32.67
C MET A 1 -7.30 -42.00 -31.78
N THR A 2 -8.06 -41.14 -31.10
CA THR A 2 -7.50 -40.14 -30.17
C THR A 2 -6.82 -40.85 -29.01
N ASN A 3 -5.53 -40.57 -28.80
CA ASN A 3 -4.71 -41.23 -27.80
C ASN A 3 -5.13 -40.75 -26.41
N SER A 4 -5.91 -41.56 -25.69
CA SER A 4 -6.53 -41.22 -24.41
C SER A 4 -5.52 -40.73 -23.35
N LYS A 5 -4.27 -41.19 -23.45
CA LYS A 5 -3.17 -40.74 -22.59
C LYS A 5 -2.79 -39.27 -22.81
N SER A 6 -2.83 -38.80 -24.06
CA SER A 6 -2.55 -37.40 -24.40
C SER A 6 -3.67 -36.48 -23.92
N LEU A 7 -4.93 -36.93 -23.95
CA LEU A 7 -6.07 -36.16 -23.44
C LEU A 7 -6.02 -35.98 -21.91
N ILE A 8 -5.67 -37.04 -21.18
CA ILE A 8 -5.52 -37.01 -19.71
C ILE A 8 -4.39 -36.07 -19.30
N PHE A 9 -3.26 -36.09 -20.02
CA PHE A 9 -2.12 -35.21 -19.75
C PHE A 9 -2.46 -33.74 -19.96
N SER A 10 -3.19 -33.41 -21.04
CA SER A 10 -3.67 -32.04 -21.32
C SER A 10 -4.65 -31.53 -20.26
N ILE A 11 -5.53 -32.39 -19.74
CA ILE A 11 -6.48 -32.04 -18.67
C ILE A 11 -5.75 -31.76 -17.35
N LEU A 12 -4.69 -32.53 -17.04
CA LEU A 12 -3.87 -32.30 -15.84
C LEU A 12 -3.13 -30.95 -15.89
N ILE A 13 -2.62 -30.58 -17.07
CA ILE A 13 -1.95 -29.28 -17.28
C ILE A 13 -2.95 -28.13 -17.13
N LEU A 14 -4.18 -28.29 -17.65
CA LEU A 14 -5.26 -27.31 -17.45
C LEU A 14 -5.66 -27.16 -15.97
N PHE A 15 -5.72 -28.27 -15.23
CA PHE A 15 -6.08 -28.24 -13.81
C PHE A 15 -5.00 -27.57 -12.94
N SER A 16 -3.72 -27.80 -13.26
CA SER A 16 -2.58 -27.16 -12.59
C SER A 16 -2.57 -25.64 -12.79
N SER A 17 -2.91 -25.16 -13.99
CA SER A 17 -2.93 -23.73 -14.31
C SER A 17 -4.09 -22.97 -13.65
N ILE A 18 -5.22 -23.64 -13.36
CA ILE A 18 -6.33 -23.06 -12.58
C ILE A 18 -5.93 -22.90 -11.10
N ALA A 19 -5.16 -23.84 -10.53
CA ALA A 19 -4.74 -23.79 -9.13
C ALA A 19 -3.73 -22.66 -8.84
N LEU A 20 -2.96 -22.21 -9.83
CA LEU A 20 -2.03 -21.08 -9.67
C LEU A 20 -2.73 -19.71 -9.55
N HIS A 21 -4.02 -19.59 -9.88
CA HIS A 21 -4.73 -18.31 -9.89
C HIS A 21 -5.43 -17.94 -8.56
N CYS A 22 -5.32 -18.76 -7.51
CA CYS A 22 -5.91 -18.45 -6.20
C CYS A 22 -4.83 -18.18 -5.14
N GLN A 23 -4.01 -17.15 -5.36
CA GLN A 23 -3.24 -16.57 -4.26
C GLN A 23 -4.17 -15.60 -3.52
N THR A 24 -4.69 -16.03 -2.38
CA THR A 24 -5.38 -15.13 -1.44
C THR A 24 -4.35 -14.15 -0.90
N LEU A 25 -4.45 -12.90 -1.33
CA LEU A 25 -3.52 -11.84 -0.95
C LEU A 25 -3.55 -11.68 0.58
N SER A 26 -2.37 -11.84 1.21
CA SER A 26 -2.27 -11.86 2.67
C SER A 26 -2.78 -10.55 3.27
N LYS A 27 -3.48 -10.65 4.41
CA LYS A 27 -4.01 -9.50 5.17
C LYS A 27 -2.85 -8.74 5.83
N GLU A 28 -2.01 -8.09 5.02
CA GLU A 28 -0.88 -7.30 5.49
C GLU A 28 -1.41 -6.19 6.39
N THR A 29 -0.96 -6.20 7.64
CA THR A 29 -1.24 -5.17 8.62
C THR A 29 0.05 -4.41 8.84
N VAL A 30 0.01 -3.08 8.74
CA VAL A 30 1.17 -2.22 8.98
C VAL A 30 0.99 -1.53 10.33
N LEU A 31 2.04 -1.50 11.15
CA LEU A 31 2.08 -0.76 12.40
C LEU A 31 2.87 0.52 12.19
N ILE A 32 2.26 1.68 12.45
CA ILE A 32 2.98 2.95 12.58
C ILE A 32 3.09 3.24 14.07
N SER A 33 4.32 3.23 14.59
CA SER A 33 4.59 3.60 15.97
C SER A 33 5.04 5.06 16.04
N THR A 34 4.41 5.82 16.93
CA THR A 34 4.70 7.24 17.14
C THR A 34 4.88 7.52 18.63
N PRO A 35 5.49 8.65 19.03
CA PRO A 35 5.51 9.07 20.43
C PRO A 35 4.11 9.27 21.06
N PHE A 36 3.07 9.41 20.23
CA PHE A 36 1.68 9.59 20.66
C PHE A 36 0.89 8.27 20.68
N GLY A 37 1.53 7.15 20.34
CA GLY A 37 0.94 5.82 20.33
C GLY A 37 1.01 5.12 18.97
N ASP A 38 0.47 3.91 18.96
CA ASP A 38 0.51 2.98 17.85
C ASP A 38 -0.75 3.05 16.98
N LEU A 39 -0.55 3.05 15.66
CA LEU A 39 -1.61 3.01 14.65
C LEU A 39 -1.49 1.71 13.87
N LYS A 40 -2.53 0.88 13.91
CA LYS A 40 -2.61 -0.36 13.12
C LYS A 40 -3.41 -0.12 11.85
N LEU A 41 -2.79 -0.36 10.71
CA LEU A 41 -3.35 -0.10 9.39
C LEU A 41 -3.67 -1.40 8.68
N LYS A 42 -4.85 -1.45 8.07
CA LYS A 42 -5.20 -2.45 7.06
C LYS A 42 -5.28 -1.75 5.71
N LEU A 43 -4.52 -2.24 4.74
CA LEU A 43 -4.50 -1.67 3.39
C LEU A 43 -5.62 -2.29 2.54
N TYR A 44 -6.17 -1.50 1.62
CA TYR A 44 -7.13 -1.99 0.62
C TYR A 44 -6.41 -2.82 -0.44
N GLU A 45 -7.08 -3.85 -0.95
CA GLU A 45 -6.53 -4.69 -2.03
C GLU A 45 -6.86 -4.11 -3.41
N GLU A 46 -7.87 -3.24 -3.45
CA GLU A 46 -8.40 -2.59 -4.65
C GLU A 46 -7.51 -1.45 -5.17
N THR A 47 -6.45 -1.10 -4.44
CA THR A 47 -5.42 -0.12 -4.84
C THR A 47 -4.03 -0.80 -4.85
N PRO A 48 -3.81 -1.83 -5.69
CA PRO A 48 -2.63 -2.67 -5.63
C PRO A 48 -1.31 -1.91 -5.88
N LEU A 49 -1.28 -0.90 -6.74
CA LEU A 49 -0.07 -0.15 -7.05
C LEU A 49 0.34 0.75 -5.87
N HIS A 50 -0.61 1.47 -5.27
CA HIS A 50 -0.34 2.30 -4.09
C HIS A 50 0.03 1.44 -2.88
N LYS A 51 -0.67 0.31 -2.68
CA LYS A 51 -0.35 -0.66 -1.63
C LYS A 51 1.08 -1.17 -1.79
N ALA A 52 1.46 -1.63 -2.98
CA ALA A 52 2.80 -2.14 -3.24
C ALA A 52 3.87 -1.06 -3.04
N ASN A 53 3.64 0.17 -3.51
CA ASN A 53 4.56 1.29 -3.32
C ASN A 53 4.73 1.67 -1.84
N PHE A 54 3.62 1.79 -1.10
CA PHE A 54 3.64 2.07 0.32
C PHE A 54 4.43 1.01 1.09
N LEU A 55 4.17 -0.28 0.83
CA LEU A 55 4.88 -1.38 1.48
C LEU A 55 6.36 -1.43 1.12
N LYS A 56 6.73 -1.09 -0.12
CA LYS A 56 8.14 -0.96 -0.53
C LYS A 56 8.85 0.10 0.32
N LEU A 57 8.25 1.27 0.49
CA LEU A 57 8.81 2.37 1.29
C LEU A 57 8.85 2.03 2.79
N VAL A 58 7.84 1.35 3.32
CA VAL A 58 7.85 0.82 4.70
C VAL A 58 9.01 -0.15 4.88
N LYS A 59 9.18 -1.12 3.97
CA LYS A 59 10.26 -2.13 4.05
C LYS A 59 11.66 -1.53 3.93
N SER A 60 11.80 -0.35 3.32
CA SER A 60 13.08 0.36 3.23
C SER A 60 13.35 1.31 4.40
N GLY A 61 12.46 1.38 5.41
CA GLY A 61 12.59 2.33 6.53
C GLY A 61 12.44 3.80 6.11
N PHE A 62 11.79 4.07 4.97
CA PHE A 62 11.69 5.43 4.42
C PHE A 62 11.00 6.38 5.40
N TYR A 63 9.87 5.94 5.97
CA TYR A 63 9.02 6.73 6.86
C TYR A 63 9.60 6.96 8.26
N ASP A 64 10.70 6.29 8.61
CA ASP A 64 11.28 6.40 9.94
C ASP A 64 11.71 7.84 10.20
N SER A 65 11.29 8.38 11.36
CA SER A 65 11.56 9.75 11.79
C SER A 65 10.97 10.86 10.91
N LEU A 66 9.99 10.56 10.05
CA LEU A 66 9.24 11.61 9.34
C LEU A 66 8.17 12.24 10.24
N LEU A 67 7.87 13.53 10.00
CA LEU A 67 6.91 14.30 10.79
C LEU A 67 5.52 14.29 10.14
N PHE A 68 4.49 14.31 10.99
CA PHE A 68 3.16 14.81 10.61
C PHE A 68 3.19 16.34 10.62
N HIS A 69 3.44 16.94 9.47
CA HIS A 69 3.72 18.38 9.35
C HIS A 69 2.47 19.23 9.11
N ARG A 70 1.31 18.61 8.85
CA ARG A 70 0.04 19.33 8.68
C ARG A 70 -1.09 18.63 9.40
N VAL A 71 -1.76 19.35 10.29
CA VAL A 71 -2.87 18.86 11.10
C VAL A 71 -4.02 19.86 10.98
N ILE A 72 -5.17 19.40 10.47
CA ILE A 72 -6.38 20.21 10.37
C ILE A 72 -7.47 19.54 11.18
N ASN A 73 -7.93 20.23 12.23
CA ASN A 73 -8.96 19.71 13.11
C ASN A 73 -10.24 19.37 12.32
N SER A 74 -10.88 18.26 12.68
CA SER A 74 -12.08 17.75 12.01
C SER A 74 -11.93 17.41 10.52
N PHE A 75 -10.68 17.31 10.02
CA PHE A 75 -10.42 16.91 8.63
C PHE A 75 -9.39 15.77 8.55
N MET A 76 -8.09 16.10 8.61
CA MET A 76 -7.02 15.11 8.41
C MET A 76 -5.69 15.53 9.06
N ILE A 77 -4.78 14.57 9.12
CA ILE A 77 -3.35 14.78 9.36
C ILE A 77 -2.58 14.29 8.15
N GLN A 78 -1.47 14.95 7.82
CA GLN A 78 -0.65 14.64 6.66
C GLN A 78 0.81 14.47 7.08
N GLY A 79 1.44 13.45 6.53
CA GLY A 79 2.86 13.13 6.71
C GLY A 79 3.44 12.56 5.42
N GLY A 80 4.60 11.91 5.52
CA GLY A 80 5.24 11.26 4.36
C GLY A 80 6.15 12.17 3.53
N ASP A 81 6.33 13.43 3.94
CA ASP A 81 7.30 14.34 3.29
C ASP A 81 8.74 13.95 3.72
N PRO A 82 9.63 13.55 2.78
CA PRO A 82 11.01 13.17 3.09
C PRO A 82 11.85 14.30 3.69
N ASP A 83 11.56 15.56 3.35
CA ASP A 83 12.31 16.72 3.84
C ASP A 83 12.05 16.97 5.33
N SER A 84 10.97 16.38 5.87
CA SER A 84 10.63 16.49 7.28
C SER A 84 11.60 15.78 8.24
N LYS A 85 12.44 14.85 7.75
CA LYS A 85 13.31 14.02 8.59
C LYS A 85 14.30 14.83 9.43
N TYR A 86 14.79 15.93 8.88
CA TYR A 86 15.76 16.83 9.52
C TYR A 86 15.27 18.28 9.53
N ALA A 87 13.97 18.48 9.34
CA ALA A 87 13.39 19.81 9.29
C ALA A 87 13.50 20.50 10.65
N ASN A 88 13.84 21.79 10.58
CA ASN A 88 13.67 22.71 11.69
C ASN A 88 12.42 23.57 11.47
N ASP A 89 12.18 24.46 12.42
CA ASP A 89 11.04 25.36 12.56
C ASP A 89 10.83 26.30 11.36
N THR A 90 11.86 26.46 10.52
CA THR A 90 11.88 27.40 9.39
C THR A 90 11.64 26.70 8.04
N VAL A 91 11.76 25.38 7.98
CA VAL A 91 11.59 24.63 6.73
C VAL A 91 10.11 24.51 6.38
N LEU A 92 9.75 24.95 5.17
CA LEU A 92 8.41 24.75 4.64
C LEU A 92 8.27 23.30 4.16
N LEU A 93 7.33 22.58 4.77
CA LEU A 93 7.02 21.18 4.46
C LEU A 93 5.72 21.04 3.66
N GLY A 94 5.57 19.89 3.02
CA GLY A 94 4.42 19.49 2.20
C GLY A 94 4.73 19.38 0.70
N ASN A 95 5.97 19.61 0.28
CA ASN A 95 6.39 19.60 -1.13
C ASN A 95 7.43 18.52 -1.45
N GLY A 96 7.96 17.81 -0.45
CA GLY A 96 8.93 16.75 -0.69
C GLY A 96 8.33 15.59 -1.50
N ASP A 97 9.13 15.03 -2.39
CA ASP A 97 8.74 13.94 -3.29
C ASP A 97 9.83 12.86 -3.34
N ILE A 98 9.43 11.63 -3.67
CA ILE A 98 10.31 10.48 -3.86
C ILE A 98 10.84 10.37 -5.30
N GLY A 99 10.49 11.33 -6.17
CA GLY A 99 11.04 11.50 -7.51
C GLY A 99 10.38 10.62 -8.58
N TYR A 100 9.23 10.01 -8.28
CA TYR A 100 8.45 9.23 -9.22
C TYR A 100 6.98 9.14 -8.79
N TRP A 101 6.13 8.80 -9.75
CA TRP A 101 4.68 8.79 -9.57
C TRP A 101 4.12 7.38 -9.78
N VAL A 102 3.05 7.07 -9.04
CA VAL A 102 2.22 5.88 -9.24
C VAL A 102 0.94 6.32 -9.95
N PRO A 103 0.46 5.60 -10.99
CA PRO A 103 -0.81 5.91 -11.62
C PRO A 103 -1.97 5.89 -10.62
N ALA A 104 -2.89 6.86 -10.72
CA ALA A 104 -4.01 6.98 -9.80
C ALA A 104 -4.96 5.76 -9.89
N GLU A 105 -5.38 5.26 -8.72
CA GLU A 105 -6.29 4.12 -8.59
C GLU A 105 -7.57 4.60 -7.90
N PHE A 106 -8.71 4.54 -8.59
CA PHE A 106 -10.00 4.99 -8.06
C PHE A 106 -10.99 3.84 -7.97
N ASN A 107 -11.68 3.73 -6.84
CA ASN A 107 -12.77 2.78 -6.65
C ASN A 107 -13.94 3.49 -5.95
N PRO A 108 -15.11 3.64 -6.59
CA PRO A 108 -16.27 4.32 -6.00
C PRO A 108 -16.79 3.70 -4.69
N ALA A 109 -16.50 2.42 -4.44
CA ALA A 109 -16.86 1.75 -3.19
C ALA A 109 -15.96 2.19 -2.00
N ILE A 110 -14.81 2.80 -2.28
CA ILE A 110 -13.84 3.27 -1.29
C ILE A 110 -13.92 4.79 -1.25
N PHE A 111 -14.41 5.33 -0.14
CA PHE A 111 -14.61 6.76 0.04
C PHE A 111 -14.03 7.26 1.36
N HIS A 112 -13.77 8.57 1.41
CA HIS A 112 -13.14 9.24 2.54
C HIS A 112 -14.06 9.24 3.76
N LYS A 113 -13.56 8.69 4.86
CA LYS A 113 -14.17 8.75 6.19
C LYS A 113 -13.07 8.75 7.24
N LYS A 114 -13.39 9.14 8.48
CA LYS A 114 -12.41 9.17 9.58
C LYS A 114 -11.69 7.82 9.70
N GLY A 115 -10.36 7.86 9.72
CA GLY A 115 -9.50 6.68 9.82
C GLY A 115 -9.11 6.02 8.49
N VAL A 116 -9.59 6.51 7.35
CA VAL A 116 -9.08 6.10 6.03
C VAL A 116 -7.74 6.77 5.77
N ILE A 117 -6.83 6.02 5.14
CA ILE A 117 -5.58 6.51 4.57
C ILE A 117 -5.80 6.58 3.06
N ALA A 118 -5.40 7.71 2.48
CA ALA A 118 -5.51 8.03 1.07
C ALA A 118 -4.21 8.67 0.60
#